data_AF-A0A0N0DAH7-F1
#
_entry.id   AF-A0A0N0DAH7-F1
#
_cell.length_a   1.000
_cell.length_b   1.000
_cell.length_c   1.000
_cell.angle_alpha   90.00
_cell.angle_beta   90.00
_cell.angle_gamma   90.00
#
_symmetry.space_group_name_H-M   'P 1'
#
loop_
_entity.id
_entity.type
_entity.pdbx_description
1 polymer ?
#
loop_
_entity_poly.entity_id
_entity_poly.type
_entity_poly.pdbx_seq_one_letter_code
_entity_poly.pdbx_strand_id
1 'polypeptide(L)'
;MDRKPVRKHNPAILHDSVATSEQRLSQIKNLSLVDTESSMFHRDLKENKLPQWMFITPNMTSDGHDTSVTVAGNWARTFLEPLLKDKHFMDNTLVLITWDENESYARQNHILGILLGDAVPKHLVGTTDNSFYNHYSEIATVQANWGLDTLGRPFNTAGGNQQYVAPNLDLKHTFSGRKVFGPIKKEWKGSEAPSYYKDTIEVDDGLNPPKGYEPAKSK
;
A
#
# COMPACT_ATOMS: atom_id res chain seq x y z
N MET A 1 8.18 -2.56 28.91
CA MET A 1 7.10 -3.50 28.54
C MET A 1 6.81 -3.30 27.06
N ASP A 2 6.92 -4.34 26.24
CA ASP A 2 6.48 -4.31 24.85
C ASP A 2 4.97 -4.05 24.79
N ARG A 3 4.55 -3.02 24.06
CA ARG A 3 3.13 -2.72 23.86
C ARG A 3 2.61 -3.53 22.69
N LYS A 4 1.42 -4.12 22.85
CA LYS A 4 0.79 -4.96 21.81
C LYS A 4 0.39 -4.13 20.57
N PRO A 5 0.34 -4.75 19.38
CA PRO A 5 -0.22 -4.11 18.20
C PRO A 5 -1.68 -3.69 18.42
N VAL A 6 -2.10 -2.61 17.77
CA VAL A 6 -3.42 -2.01 17.92
C VAL A 6 -4.27 -2.23 16.67
N ARG A 7 -5.57 -2.52 16.87
CA ARG A 7 -6.52 -2.79 15.78
C ARG A 7 -6.55 -1.68 14.73
N LYS A 8 -6.41 -0.42 15.15
CA LYS A 8 -6.41 0.74 14.25
C LYS A 8 -5.28 0.74 13.22
N HIS A 9 -4.17 0.03 13.47
CA HIS A 9 -3.02 -0.08 12.54
C HIS A 9 -3.07 -1.37 11.69
N ASN A 10 -4.22 -2.03 11.61
CA ASN A 10 -4.46 -3.10 10.65
C ASN A 10 -5.68 -2.70 9.79
N PRO A 11 -5.48 -2.18 8.56
CA PRO A 11 -6.60 -1.71 7.75
C PRO A 11 -7.62 -2.80 7.42
N ALA A 12 -7.17 -4.05 7.25
CA ALA A 12 -8.05 -5.15 6.83
C ALA A 12 -9.14 -5.45 7.85
N ILE A 13 -8.82 -5.43 9.16
CA ILE A 13 -9.78 -5.74 10.25
C ILE A 13 -10.82 -4.62 10.47
N LEU A 14 -10.68 -3.48 9.78
CA LEU A 14 -11.65 -2.38 9.84
C LEU A 14 -12.83 -2.59 8.88
N HIS A 15 -12.70 -3.47 7.88
CA HIS A 15 -13.77 -3.75 6.93
C HIS A 15 -14.69 -4.86 7.45
N ASP A 16 -16.00 -4.64 7.46
CA ASP A 16 -16.99 -5.65 7.87
C ASP A 16 -16.88 -6.94 7.06
N SER A 17 -16.58 -6.81 5.76
CA SER A 17 -16.39 -7.96 4.88
C SER A 17 -15.23 -8.87 5.30
N VAL A 18 -14.29 -8.38 6.11
CA VAL A 18 -13.24 -9.17 6.76
C VAL A 18 -13.67 -9.54 8.17
N ALA A 19 -14.09 -8.55 8.97
CA ALA A 19 -14.38 -8.72 10.39
C ALA A 19 -15.53 -9.68 10.69
N THR A 20 -16.45 -9.90 9.75
CA THR A 20 -17.59 -10.83 9.89
C THR A 20 -17.36 -12.19 9.25
N SER A 21 -16.22 -12.40 8.59
CA SER A 21 -15.89 -13.63 7.87
C SER A 21 -14.76 -14.38 8.58
N GLU A 22 -15.07 -15.48 9.26
CA GLU A 22 -14.10 -16.32 9.96
C GLU A 22 -12.90 -16.71 9.08
N GLN A 23 -13.15 -17.07 7.81
CA GLN A 23 -12.10 -17.42 6.87
C GLN A 23 -11.12 -16.26 6.57
N ARG A 24 -11.59 -15.02 6.57
CA ARG A 24 -10.76 -13.83 6.28
C ARG A 24 -10.05 -13.36 7.53
N LEU A 25 -10.73 -13.42 8.68
CA LEU A 25 -10.13 -13.20 9.99
C LEU A 25 -8.96 -14.14 10.25
N SER A 26 -9.06 -15.41 9.88
CA SER A 26 -7.99 -16.40 10.08
C SER A 26 -6.73 -16.13 9.23
N GLN A 27 -6.80 -15.22 8.26
CA GLN A 27 -5.63 -14.74 7.51
C GLN A 27 -4.85 -13.64 8.23
N ILE A 28 -5.38 -13.09 9.34
CA ILE A 28 -4.67 -12.13 10.19
C ILE A 28 -3.82 -12.93 11.18
N LYS A 29 -2.51 -12.96 10.92
CA LYS A 29 -1.55 -13.80 11.63
C LYS A 29 -0.69 -12.98 12.58
N ASN A 30 -0.25 -13.59 13.68
CA ASN A 30 0.68 -12.96 14.60
C ASN A 30 2.13 -13.03 14.07
N LEU A 31 2.90 -12.01 14.43
CA LEU A 31 4.34 -11.93 14.21
C LEU A 31 5.03 -11.60 15.53
N SER A 32 6.01 -12.42 15.90
CA SER A 32 6.83 -12.23 17.10
C SER A 32 8.29 -12.51 16.74
N LEU A 33 9.17 -11.56 17.04
CA LEU A 33 10.62 -11.74 16.89
C LEU A 33 11.29 -12.30 18.16
N VAL A 34 10.58 -12.26 19.29
CA VAL A 34 11.09 -12.74 20.60
C VAL A 34 10.75 -14.21 20.82
N ASP A 35 9.60 -14.65 20.32
CA ASP A 35 9.13 -16.03 20.38
C ASP A 35 8.68 -16.44 18.97
N THR A 36 9.65 -16.86 18.17
CA THR A 36 9.43 -17.26 16.77
C THR A 36 8.69 -18.60 16.68
N GLU A 37 8.75 -19.46 17.68
CA GLU A 37 8.05 -20.75 17.71
C GLU A 37 6.52 -20.56 17.83
N SER A 38 6.05 -19.55 18.58
CA SER A 38 4.63 -19.19 18.61
C SER A 38 4.20 -18.21 17.51
N SER A 39 5.11 -17.79 16.63
CA SER A 39 4.82 -16.87 15.54
C SER A 39 4.31 -17.61 14.30
N MET A 40 3.05 -17.36 13.94
CA MET A 40 2.46 -17.92 12.72
C MET A 40 3.22 -17.51 11.45
N PHE A 41 3.73 -16.27 11.38
CA PHE A 41 4.59 -15.85 10.27
C PHE A 41 5.82 -16.75 10.11
N HIS A 42 6.57 -17.02 11.18
CA HIS A 42 7.79 -17.83 11.11
C HIS A 42 7.48 -19.31 10.82
N ARG A 43 6.37 -19.84 11.34
CA ARG A 43 5.89 -21.17 10.97
C ARG A 43 5.60 -21.25 9.47
N ASP A 44 4.85 -20.29 8.93
CA ASP A 44 4.50 -20.28 7.50
C ASP A 44 5.71 -20.04 6.60
N LEU A 45 6.68 -19.24 7.03
CA LEU A 45 7.97 -19.08 6.36
C LEU A 45 8.71 -20.43 6.27
N LYS A 46 8.85 -21.14 7.39
CA LYS A 46 9.52 -22.45 7.45
C LYS A 46 8.81 -23.51 6.61
N GLU A 47 7.48 -23.47 6.55
CA GLU A 47 6.67 -24.41 5.78
C GLU A 47 6.48 -24.02 4.31
N ASN A 48 7.07 -22.90 3.86
CA ASN A 48 6.87 -22.33 2.52
C ASN A 48 5.39 -22.07 2.18
N LYS A 49 4.65 -21.50 3.14
CA LYS A 49 3.22 -21.20 3.10
C LYS A 49 2.91 -19.72 3.31
N LEU A 50 3.91 -18.84 3.18
CA LEU A 50 3.67 -17.41 3.22
C LEU A 50 2.70 -17.02 2.11
N PRO A 51 1.76 -16.09 2.39
CA PRO A 51 0.85 -15.61 1.37
C PRO A 51 1.62 -14.73 0.37
N GLN A 52 1.09 -14.67 -0.84
CA GLN A 52 1.63 -13.89 -1.95
C GLN A 52 1.59 -12.37 -1.70
N TRP A 53 0.74 -11.91 -0.78
CA TRP A 53 0.67 -10.53 -0.32
C TRP A 53 0.59 -10.48 1.21
N MET A 54 1.37 -9.59 1.81
CA MET A 54 1.43 -9.39 3.25
C MET A 54 1.44 -7.89 3.57
N PHE A 55 0.71 -7.53 4.62
CA PHE A 55 0.76 -6.21 5.24
C PHE A 55 1.18 -6.39 6.69
N ILE A 56 2.37 -5.89 7.04
CA ILE A 56 2.97 -6.08 8.35
C ILE A 56 3.09 -4.73 9.02
N THR A 57 2.47 -4.59 10.19
CA THR A 57 2.70 -3.43 11.07
C THR A 57 3.45 -3.87 12.32
N PRO A 58 4.53 -3.18 12.70
CA PRO A 58 5.19 -3.42 13.96
C PRO A 58 4.24 -3.17 15.14
N ASN A 59 4.63 -3.63 16.32
CA ASN A 59 3.90 -3.29 17.54
C ASN A 59 4.10 -1.81 17.91
N MET A 60 3.31 -1.28 18.85
CA MET A 60 3.37 0.14 19.26
C MET A 60 4.73 0.57 19.84
N THR A 61 5.62 -0.37 20.18
CA THR A 61 6.97 -0.06 20.65
C THR A 61 7.94 0.11 19.47
N SER A 62 7.69 -0.62 18.38
CA SER A 62 8.59 -0.75 17.24
C SER A 62 8.09 0.01 16.00
N ASP A 63 6.93 0.68 16.08
CA ASP A 63 6.33 1.46 14.99
C ASP A 63 7.00 2.83 14.78
N GLY A 64 7.79 3.29 15.76
CA GLY A 64 8.50 4.57 15.71
C GLY A 64 7.67 5.77 16.16
N HIS A 65 6.39 5.60 16.49
CA HIS A 65 5.51 6.66 17.00
C HIS A 65 5.72 6.89 18.51
N ASP A 66 5.68 5.82 19.31
CA ASP A 66 5.82 5.93 20.77
C ASP A 66 7.28 5.85 21.26
N THR A 67 8.24 5.64 20.35
CA THR A 67 9.67 5.49 20.67
C THR A 67 10.57 6.39 19.82
N SER A 68 11.42 5.83 18.95
CA SER A 68 12.28 6.59 18.05
C SER A 68 12.52 5.84 16.74
N VAL A 69 12.90 6.58 15.71
CA VAL A 69 13.32 6.01 14.42
C VAL A 69 14.44 4.98 14.56
N THR A 70 15.32 5.12 15.55
CA THR A 70 16.39 4.16 15.82
C THR A 70 15.83 2.82 16.30
N VAL A 71 14.82 2.83 17.17
CA VAL A 71 14.16 1.61 17.67
C VAL A 71 13.42 0.92 16.52
N ALA A 72 12.63 1.67 15.76
CA ALA A 72 11.92 1.14 14.58
C ALA A 72 12.89 0.59 13.52
N GLY A 73 13.99 1.31 13.25
CA GLY A 73 15.02 0.88 12.31
C GLY A 73 15.74 -0.39 12.75
N ASN A 74 16.06 -0.52 14.04
CA ASN A 74 16.65 -1.75 14.58
C ASN A 74 15.69 -2.94 14.48
N TRP A 75 14.41 -2.72 14.77
CA TRP A 75 13.39 -3.76 14.60
C TRP A 75 13.28 -4.20 13.13
N ALA A 76 13.17 -3.24 12.21
CA ALA A 76 13.04 -3.50 10.77
C ALA A 76 14.26 -4.26 10.23
N ARG A 77 15.49 -3.87 10.62
CA ARG A 77 16.71 -4.60 10.23
C ARG A 77 16.74 -6.02 10.78
N THR A 78 16.40 -6.19 12.06
CA THR A 78 16.36 -7.51 12.71
C THR A 78 15.37 -8.44 12.02
N PHE A 79 14.22 -7.90 11.61
CA PHE A 79 13.20 -8.66 10.87
C PHE A 79 13.63 -8.97 9.43
N LEU A 80 14.09 -7.98 8.68
CA LEU A 80 14.27 -8.09 7.23
C LEU A 80 15.61 -8.68 6.80
N GLU A 81 16.72 -8.43 7.51
CA GLU A 81 18.03 -8.92 7.06
C GLU A 81 18.13 -10.44 6.91
N PRO A 82 17.54 -11.27 7.80
CA PRO A 82 17.46 -12.71 7.58
C PRO A 82 16.60 -13.08 6.37
N LEU A 83 15.46 -12.42 6.20
CA LEU A 83 14.54 -12.67 5.09
C LEU A 83 15.16 -12.36 3.73
N LEU A 84 15.92 -11.26 3.63
CA LEU A 84 16.64 -10.88 2.41
C LEU A 84 17.76 -11.87 2.03
N LYS A 85 18.18 -12.75 2.95
CA LYS A 85 19.16 -13.83 2.70
C LYS A 85 18.48 -15.18 2.45
N ASP A 86 17.20 -15.31 2.78
CA ASP A 86 16.43 -16.53 2.58
C ASP A 86 15.99 -16.62 1.11
N LYS A 87 16.43 -17.68 0.43
CA LYS A 87 16.13 -17.91 -0.99
C LYS A 87 14.68 -18.31 -1.25
N HIS A 88 13.97 -18.85 -0.26
CA HIS A 88 12.55 -19.14 -0.39
C HIS A 88 11.72 -17.88 -0.27
N PHE A 89 12.16 -16.95 0.59
CA PHE A 89 11.51 -15.65 0.72
C PHE A 89 11.84 -14.71 -0.44
N MET A 90 13.09 -14.67 -0.89
CA MET A 90 13.56 -13.89 -2.05
C MET A 90 13.43 -14.70 -3.36
N ASP A 91 12.21 -15.13 -3.67
CA ASP A 91 11.85 -15.75 -4.95
C ASP A 91 10.80 -14.88 -5.66
N ASN A 92 11.28 -13.87 -6.37
CA ASN A 92 10.50 -12.82 -7.02
C ASN A 92 9.63 -12.01 -6.03
N THR A 93 10.27 -11.55 -4.95
CA THR A 93 9.62 -10.80 -3.87
C THR A 93 9.99 -9.32 -3.93
N LEU A 94 8.97 -8.46 -3.75
CA LEU A 94 9.12 -7.04 -3.50
C LEU A 94 8.72 -6.73 -2.05
N VAL A 95 9.61 -6.09 -1.31
CA VAL A 95 9.35 -5.54 0.01
C VAL A 95 9.31 -4.02 -0.09
N LEU A 96 8.18 -3.42 0.29
CA LEU A 96 8.05 -1.97 0.49
C LEU A 96 8.10 -1.68 1.99
N ILE A 97 9.06 -0.86 2.40
CA ILE A 97 9.08 -0.24 3.74
C ILE A 97 8.60 1.20 3.59
N THR A 98 7.61 1.59 4.37
CA THR A 98 7.05 2.94 4.36
C THR A 98 6.44 3.30 5.72
N TRP A 99 5.97 4.53 5.87
CA TRP A 99 5.29 5.08 7.07
C TRP A 99 3.88 5.49 6.70
N ASP A 100 2.92 5.48 7.62
CA ASP A 100 1.56 5.98 7.39
C ASP A 100 1.48 7.52 7.40
N GLU A 101 2.26 8.17 8.25
CA GLU A 101 2.34 9.63 8.28
C GLU A 101 3.71 10.20 8.70
N ASN A 102 3.87 11.49 8.44
CA ASN A 102 4.82 12.32 9.16
C ASN A 102 4.23 12.78 10.51
N GLU A 103 5.10 13.24 11.42
CA GLU A 103 4.68 13.69 12.76
C GLU A 103 3.86 15.00 12.74
N SER A 104 3.88 15.75 11.64
CA SER A 104 3.41 17.13 11.60
C SER A 104 2.07 17.28 10.90
N TYR A 105 0.99 17.38 11.68
CA TYR A 105 -0.34 17.70 11.18
C TYR A 105 -0.45 19.01 10.38
N ALA A 106 0.49 19.94 10.57
CA ALA A 106 0.50 21.23 9.88
C ALA A 106 1.20 21.18 8.51
N ARG A 107 1.87 20.07 8.18
CA ARG A 107 2.59 19.90 6.92
C ARG A 107 1.92 18.84 6.08
N GLN A 108 2.03 18.98 4.77
CA GLN A 108 1.63 17.92 3.86
C GLN A 108 2.39 16.63 4.22
N ASN A 109 1.68 15.51 4.22
CA ASN A 109 2.27 14.22 4.48
C ASN A 109 3.36 13.92 3.45
N HIS A 110 4.57 13.61 3.91
CA HIS A 110 5.70 13.25 3.09
C HIS A 110 6.56 12.28 3.88
N ILE A 111 6.67 11.07 3.35
CA ILE A 111 7.17 9.86 4.01
C ILE A 111 8.18 9.17 3.10
N LEU A 112 9.08 8.43 3.72
CA LEU A 112 10.09 7.67 2.98
C LEU A 112 9.49 6.35 2.47
N GLY A 113 9.76 6.00 1.23
CA GLY A 113 9.50 4.66 0.68
C GLY A 113 10.80 3.97 0.30
N ILE A 114 11.00 2.73 0.72
CA ILE A 114 12.17 1.92 0.37
C ILE A 114 11.70 0.63 -0.28
N LEU A 115 12.13 0.39 -1.52
CA LEU A 115 11.91 -0.87 -2.22
C LEU A 115 13.13 -1.77 -2.06
N LEU A 116 12.90 -2.98 -1.58
CA LEU A 116 13.89 -4.05 -1.41
C LEU A 116 13.38 -5.33 -2.07
N GLY A 117 14.29 -6.27 -2.30
CA GLY A 117 13.97 -7.61 -2.80
C GLY A 117 14.50 -7.87 -4.20
N ASP A 118 14.39 -9.11 -4.64
CA ASP A 118 14.93 -9.61 -5.91
C ASP A 118 14.02 -9.29 -7.10
N ALA A 119 12.78 -8.89 -6.86
CA ALA A 119 11.89 -8.31 -7.87
C ALA A 119 12.33 -6.91 -8.33
N VAL A 120 13.18 -6.20 -7.57
CA VAL A 120 13.71 -4.89 -7.97
C VAL A 120 14.70 -5.07 -9.12
N PRO A 121 14.49 -4.43 -10.30
CA PRO A 121 15.43 -4.54 -11.41
C PRO A 121 16.85 -4.15 -10.99
N LYS A 122 17.84 -4.98 -11.35
CA LYS A 122 19.25 -4.79 -10.92
C LYS A 122 19.81 -3.39 -11.21
N HIS A 123 19.39 -2.77 -12.31
CA HIS A 123 19.84 -1.44 -12.71
C HIS A 123 19.23 -0.30 -11.87
N LEU A 124 18.21 -0.58 -11.06
CA LEU A 124 17.57 0.37 -10.14
C LEU A 124 18.05 0.20 -8.69
N VAL A 125 18.82 -0.85 -8.38
CA VAL A 125 19.35 -1.05 -7.03
C VAL A 125 20.31 0.08 -6.66
N GLY A 126 20.07 0.73 -5.52
CA GLY A 126 20.86 1.87 -5.05
C GLY A 126 20.51 3.20 -5.72
N THR A 127 19.44 3.25 -6.52
CA THR A 127 18.94 4.49 -7.14
C THR A 127 17.85 5.14 -6.29
N THR A 128 17.47 6.36 -6.65
CA THR A 128 16.34 7.10 -6.08
C THR A 128 15.33 7.40 -7.18
N ASP A 129 14.05 7.38 -6.85
CA ASP A 129 12.96 7.77 -7.73
C ASP A 129 12.31 9.07 -7.23
N ASN A 130 12.12 10.03 -8.12
CA ASN A 130 11.51 11.33 -7.83
C ASN A 130 10.07 11.44 -8.33
N SER A 131 9.50 10.34 -8.83
CA SER A 131 8.09 10.26 -9.21
C SER A 131 7.19 10.47 -8.00
N PHE A 132 6.00 11.00 -8.23
CA PHE A 132 5.05 11.22 -7.15
C PHE A 132 4.30 9.92 -6.80
N TYR A 133 4.27 9.60 -5.50
CA TYR A 133 3.55 8.46 -4.95
C TYR A 133 2.74 8.84 -3.72
N ASN A 134 1.69 8.09 -3.46
CA ASN A 134 0.92 8.11 -2.22
C ASN A 134 0.51 6.68 -1.84
N HIS A 135 -0.14 6.47 -0.70
CA HIS A 135 -0.55 5.12 -0.26
C HIS A 135 -1.44 4.37 -1.25
N TYR A 136 -2.20 5.06 -2.11
CA TYR A 136 -2.98 4.39 -3.15
C TYR A 136 -2.10 3.80 -4.27
N SER A 137 -0.85 4.22 -4.38
CA SER A 137 0.14 3.62 -5.29
C SER A 137 0.50 2.19 -4.87
N GLU A 138 0.41 1.88 -3.58
CA GLU A 138 0.64 0.53 -3.05
C GLU A 138 -0.44 -0.44 -3.55
N ILE A 139 -1.72 -0.06 -3.41
CA ILE A 139 -2.82 -0.91 -3.88
C ILE A 139 -2.86 -0.99 -5.42
N ALA A 140 -2.45 0.08 -6.12
CA ALA A 140 -2.30 0.05 -7.58
C ALA A 140 -1.21 -0.94 -8.03
N THR A 141 -0.12 -1.05 -7.27
CA THR A 141 0.96 -2.02 -7.49
C THR A 141 0.46 -3.45 -7.29
N VAL A 142 -0.26 -3.72 -6.19
CA VAL A 142 -0.90 -5.02 -5.92
C VAL A 142 -1.85 -5.39 -7.06
N GLN A 143 -2.72 -4.47 -7.48
CA GLN A 143 -3.64 -4.71 -8.59
C GLN A 143 -2.90 -5.07 -9.88
N ALA A 144 -1.81 -4.35 -10.19
CA ALA A 144 -1.00 -4.64 -11.36
C ALA A 144 -0.34 -6.03 -11.28
N ASN A 145 0.17 -6.43 -10.12
CA ASN A 145 0.85 -7.72 -9.94
C ASN A 145 -0.07 -8.93 -10.17
N TRP A 146 -1.34 -8.84 -9.77
CA TRP A 146 -2.33 -9.92 -9.94
C TRP A 146 -3.30 -9.70 -11.10
N GLY A 147 -3.07 -8.71 -11.96
CA GLY A 147 -3.97 -8.39 -13.09
C GLY A 147 -5.39 -8.05 -12.63
N LEU A 148 -5.53 -7.51 -11.41
CA LEU A 148 -6.82 -7.14 -10.85
C LEU A 148 -7.34 -5.86 -11.48
N ASP A 149 -8.65 -5.74 -11.47
CA ASP A 149 -9.29 -4.51 -11.89
C ASP A 149 -8.96 -3.36 -10.93
N THR A 150 -8.83 -2.15 -11.47
CA THR A 150 -8.61 -0.96 -10.65
C THR A 150 -9.86 -0.66 -9.82
N LEU A 151 -9.71 -0.50 -8.50
CA LEU A 151 -10.81 -0.16 -7.58
C LEU A 151 -11.37 1.26 -7.73
N GLY A 152 -10.83 2.06 -8.67
CA GLY A 152 -11.15 3.48 -8.78
C GLY A 152 -10.65 4.27 -7.57
N ARG A 153 -10.79 5.59 -7.59
CA ARG A 153 -10.47 6.43 -6.43
C ARG A 153 -11.73 6.65 -5.59
N PRO A 154 -11.73 6.37 -4.28
CA PRO A 154 -12.83 6.80 -3.41
C PRO A 154 -12.80 8.32 -3.24
N PHE A 155 -13.97 8.94 -3.37
CA PHE A 155 -14.18 10.39 -3.29
C PHE A 155 -13.95 10.91 -1.88
N ASN A 156 -13.09 11.92 -1.72
CA ASN A 156 -13.10 12.77 -0.54
C ASN A 156 -13.76 14.10 -0.89
N THR A 157 -15.02 14.27 -0.47
CA THR A 157 -15.79 15.52 -0.62
C THR A 157 -15.38 16.59 0.40
N ALA A 158 -14.63 16.23 1.46
CA ALA A 158 -14.18 17.17 2.49
C ALA A 158 -13.07 18.12 2.00
N GLY A 159 -12.45 17.85 0.84
CA GLY A 159 -11.42 18.70 0.24
C GLY A 159 -11.94 19.84 -0.65
N GLY A 160 -13.26 20.04 -0.74
CA GLY A 160 -13.84 21.10 -1.59
C GLY A 160 -13.78 20.84 -3.10
N ASN A 161 -13.34 19.65 -3.54
CA ASN A 161 -13.40 19.23 -4.92
C ASN A 161 -14.84 18.93 -5.35
N GLN A 162 -15.44 19.86 -6.09
CA GLN A 162 -16.79 19.73 -6.68
C GLN A 162 -16.77 18.98 -8.02
N GLN A 163 -15.60 18.83 -8.63
CA GLN A 163 -15.45 18.21 -9.94
C GLN A 163 -14.95 16.77 -9.78
N TYR A 164 -15.86 15.83 -10.04
CA TYR A 164 -15.53 14.42 -10.10
C TYR A 164 -14.70 14.15 -11.35
N VAL A 165 -13.58 13.45 -11.18
CA VAL A 165 -12.79 12.95 -12.31
C VAL A 165 -13.26 11.54 -12.60
N ALA A 166 -13.77 11.28 -13.81
CA ALA A 166 -14.18 9.93 -14.18
C ALA A 166 -12.95 9.02 -14.29
N PRO A 167 -13.02 7.75 -13.84
CA PRO A 167 -12.02 6.75 -14.19
C PRO A 167 -11.96 6.61 -15.72
N ASN A 168 -10.79 6.32 -16.28
CA ASN A 168 -10.66 6.10 -17.72
C ASN A 168 -11.31 4.76 -18.11
N LEU A 169 -12.57 4.82 -18.53
CA LEU A 169 -13.36 3.64 -18.88
C LEU A 169 -12.86 2.93 -20.15
N ASP A 170 -12.02 3.60 -20.95
CA ASP A 170 -11.45 3.12 -22.21
C ASP A 170 -10.11 2.40 -22.05
N LEU A 171 -9.65 2.16 -20.82
CA LEU A 171 -8.51 1.29 -20.52
C LEU A 171 -8.81 -0.15 -20.98
N LYS A 172 -8.50 -0.43 -22.24
CA LYS A 172 -8.65 -1.73 -22.92
C LYS A 172 -7.30 -2.42 -23.14
N HIS A 173 -6.22 -1.65 -23.23
CA HIS A 173 -4.85 -2.10 -23.52
C HIS A 173 -3.83 -1.31 -22.68
N THR A 174 -3.85 -1.45 -21.36
CA THR A 174 -2.81 -0.82 -20.54
C THR A 174 -1.49 -1.56 -20.68
N PHE A 175 -0.37 -0.89 -20.41
CA PHE A 175 0.95 -1.55 -20.28
C PHE A 175 0.92 -2.77 -19.35
N SER A 176 0.03 -2.77 -18.35
CA SER A 176 -0.20 -3.85 -17.39
C SER A 176 -1.33 -4.83 -17.77
N GLY A 177 -2.03 -4.64 -18.89
CA GLY A 177 -3.19 -5.45 -19.28
C GLY A 177 -4.45 -5.28 -18.41
N ARG A 178 -4.47 -4.31 -17.49
CA ARG A 178 -5.55 -4.04 -16.53
C ARG A 178 -6.81 -3.52 -17.20
N LYS A 179 -7.97 -3.88 -16.62
CA LYS A 179 -9.29 -3.33 -16.98
C LYS A 179 -9.87 -2.57 -15.79
N VAL A 180 -10.78 -1.64 -16.06
CA VAL A 180 -11.58 -1.01 -14.99
C VAL A 180 -12.63 -2.00 -14.50
N PHE A 181 -12.81 -2.07 -13.17
CA PHE A 181 -13.74 -3.00 -12.52
C PHE A 181 -15.16 -2.84 -13.05
N GLY A 182 -15.83 -3.96 -13.34
CA GLY A 182 -17.15 -3.97 -13.99
C GLY A 182 -18.20 -3.08 -13.29
N PRO A 183 -18.37 -3.16 -11.96
CA PRO A 183 -19.24 -2.25 -11.21
C PRO A 183 -18.88 -0.77 -11.37
N ILE A 184 -17.61 -0.41 -11.45
CA ILE A 184 -17.16 0.97 -11.71
C ILE A 184 -17.54 1.38 -13.13
N LYS A 185 -17.31 0.52 -14.12
CA LYS A 185 -17.77 0.78 -15.50
C LYS A 185 -19.27 1.01 -15.59
N LYS A 186 -20.05 0.28 -14.79
CA LYS A 186 -21.50 0.42 -14.72
C LYS A 186 -21.91 1.73 -14.06
N GLU A 187 -21.30 2.06 -12.92
CA GLU A 187 -21.56 3.28 -12.16
C GLU A 187 -21.24 4.55 -12.98
N TRP A 188 -20.14 4.52 -13.73
CA TRP A 188 -19.64 5.67 -14.49
C TRP A 188 -20.12 5.69 -15.95
N LYS A 189 -20.99 4.75 -16.36
CA LYS A 189 -21.45 4.64 -17.74
C LYS A 189 -22.23 5.89 -18.14
N GLY A 190 -21.75 6.59 -19.17
CA GLY A 190 -22.40 7.81 -19.67
C GLY A 190 -22.15 9.05 -18.81
N SER A 191 -21.19 8.98 -17.88
CA SER A 191 -20.75 10.17 -17.14
C SER A 191 -20.06 11.16 -18.07
N GLU A 192 -20.47 12.43 -18.00
CA GLU A 192 -19.79 13.55 -18.68
C GLU A 192 -18.62 14.11 -17.84
N ALA A 193 -18.38 13.51 -16.67
CA ALA A 193 -17.27 13.88 -15.82
C ALA A 193 -15.95 13.68 -16.58
N PRO A 194 -15.06 14.67 -16.58
CA PRO A 194 -13.86 14.61 -17.39
C PRO A 194 -12.88 13.58 -16.81
N SER A 195 -12.10 12.91 -17.68
CA SER A 195 -11.12 11.89 -17.29
C SER A 195 -9.72 12.29 -17.77
N TYR A 196 -8.71 12.15 -16.91
CA TYR A 196 -7.31 12.36 -17.27
C TYR A 196 -6.42 11.15 -16.94
N TYR A 197 -6.99 10.07 -16.39
CA TYR A 197 -6.23 8.89 -16.01
C TYR A 197 -5.67 8.19 -17.27
N LYS A 198 -4.37 7.93 -17.27
CA LYS A 198 -3.67 7.18 -18.32
C LYS A 198 -3.40 5.75 -17.89
N ASP A 199 -2.74 4.98 -18.73
CA ASP A 199 -2.35 3.59 -18.50
C ASP A 199 -1.06 3.43 -17.65
N THR A 200 -0.46 4.54 -17.21
CA THR A 200 0.73 4.61 -16.35
C THR A 200 0.40 4.36 -14.87
N ILE A 201 1.39 3.90 -14.09
CA ILE A 201 1.30 3.82 -12.62
C ILE A 201 1.61 5.23 -12.08
N GLU A 202 0.64 6.13 -12.22
CA GLU A 202 0.70 7.46 -11.62
C GLU A 202 -0.58 7.68 -10.81
N VAL A 203 -0.41 7.96 -9.51
CA VAL A 203 -1.52 8.41 -8.67
C VAL A 203 -1.31 9.89 -8.37
N ASP A 204 -1.83 10.75 -9.25
CA ASP A 204 -1.89 12.20 -9.08
C ASP A 204 -2.27 12.63 -7.66
N ASP A 205 -1.51 13.54 -7.04
CA ASP A 205 -1.92 14.18 -5.79
C ASP A 205 -2.96 15.25 -6.10
N GLY A 206 -3.96 15.42 -5.24
CA GLY A 206 -4.92 16.52 -5.39
C GLY A 206 -4.31 17.93 -5.27
N LEU A 207 -2.98 18.07 -5.33
CA LEU A 207 -2.21 19.29 -5.16
C LEU A 207 -1.49 19.73 -6.44
N ASN A 208 -1.16 18.81 -7.35
CA ASN A 208 -0.62 19.08 -8.69
C ASN A 208 -1.45 18.42 -9.80
N PRO A 209 -2.78 18.60 -9.80
CA PRO A 209 -3.62 17.94 -10.80
C PRO A 209 -3.28 18.42 -12.21
N PRO A 210 -3.62 17.62 -13.24
CA PRO A 210 -3.31 17.99 -14.61
C PRO A 210 -4.01 19.29 -14.96
N LYS A 211 -3.38 20.08 -15.83
CA LYS A 211 -3.91 21.36 -16.29
C LYS A 211 -5.39 21.26 -16.67
N GLY A 212 -6.27 22.00 -16.00
CA GLY A 212 -7.72 21.97 -16.18
C GLY A 212 -8.51 21.17 -15.12
N TYR A 213 -7.82 20.59 -14.14
CA TYR A 213 -8.42 19.82 -13.02
C TYR A 213 -7.95 20.32 -11.65
N GLU A 214 -7.44 21.56 -11.60
CA GLU A 214 -7.04 22.25 -10.37
C GLU A 214 -8.22 22.39 -9.40
N PRO A 215 -8.05 22.09 -8.08
CA PRO A 215 -9.09 22.35 -7.10
C PRO A 215 -9.49 23.82 -7.15
N ALA A 216 -10.78 24.09 -6.95
CA ALA A 216 -11.28 25.45 -6.80
C ALA A 216 -10.48 26.14 -5.68
N LYS A 217 -9.89 27.31 -5.97
CA LYS A 217 -9.19 28.10 -4.95
C LYS A 217 -10.16 28.34 -3.80
N SER A 218 -9.81 27.87 -2.61
CA SER A 218 -10.61 28.11 -1.41
C SER A 218 -10.82 29.61 -1.23
N LYS A 219 -12.07 30.04 -1.07
CA LYS A 219 -12.38 31.40 -0.62
C LYS A 219 -12.02 31.59 0.83
#